data_AF-A0A2W7B135-F1
#
_entry.id   AF-A0A2W7B135-F1
#
_cell.length_a   1.000
_cell.length_b   1.000
_cell.length_c   1.000
_cell.angle_alpha   90.00
_cell.angle_beta   90.00
_cell.angle_gamma   90.00
#
_symmetry.space_group_name_H-M   'P 1'
#
loop_
_entity.id
_entity.type
_entity.pdbx_description
1 polymer ?
#
loop_
_entity_poly.entity_id
_entity_poly.type
_entity_poly.pdbx_seq_one_letter_code
_entity_poly.pdbx_strand_id
1 'polypeptide(L)'
;MKSSKEAMTVANLTQAISLLLRDEIGIVRVTGEISGFTTAASGHRYFTLKDESAQIDCVMWASRTLAFRPKSGMQVVIEGRLTVYATRGKYQIDCDRMTAAGQGDLYLAFAALKEELAARGYFAPERKRGIPAFPLKIGVVTSPTGAVIQDILSTLNRRSPHCEIYLCPATVQGENASEEIAAAIKALQNTDADVLIVGRGGGSIEDLWAFNTLPVAEAIHNSRIPVISAVGHETDFTIADFVADIRAATPTAAAELASQYDRDTLWQQIIVWENRLNSSVQLEMQNYHQRLNMIIKSYALQNFSDRLHDRTQQLDEAENEMQKSLVRHLHQSKTKLEGITAHLRSLHPLSPLQRGFALLRSGDRLLSNDDSLTEFDKVEIVRRSEVAQAKIEKVINKVYDRTE
;
A
#
# COMPACT_ATOMS: atom_id res chain seq x y z
N MET A 1 -77.23 34.35 28.27
CA MET A 1 -78.18 35.24 27.55
C MET A 1 -78.68 36.34 28.49
N LYS A 2 -78.11 37.55 28.40
CA LYS A 2 -78.72 38.75 28.99
C LYS A 2 -79.68 39.32 27.95
N SER A 3 -80.98 39.36 28.27
CA SER A 3 -82.01 39.96 27.42
C SER A 3 -81.77 41.48 27.34
N SER A 4 -81.37 41.99 26.17
CA SER A 4 -81.37 43.43 25.88
C SER A 4 -82.72 43.82 25.30
N LYS A 5 -83.39 44.80 25.92
CA LYS A 5 -84.66 45.40 25.48
C LYS A 5 -84.51 46.41 24.31
N GLU A 6 -83.35 46.47 23.67
CA GLU A 6 -83.07 47.32 22.50
C GLU A 6 -82.78 46.46 21.28
N ALA A 7 -83.38 46.82 20.15
CA ALA A 7 -83.15 46.16 18.86
C ALA A 7 -81.72 46.47 18.36
N MET A 8 -80.82 45.48 18.40
CA MET A 8 -79.50 45.60 17.78
C MET A 8 -79.60 45.52 16.26
N THR A 9 -78.77 46.30 15.57
CA THR A 9 -78.58 46.15 14.12
C THR A 9 -77.90 44.82 13.80
N VAL A 10 -78.17 44.26 12.63
CA VAL A 10 -77.56 43.00 12.16
C VAL A 10 -76.02 43.09 12.13
N ALA A 11 -75.48 44.28 11.83
CA ALA A 11 -74.05 44.56 11.86
C ALA A 11 -73.48 44.47 13.29
N ASN A 12 -74.13 45.09 14.26
CA ASN A 12 -73.69 45.05 15.67
C ASN A 12 -73.78 43.63 16.24
N LEU A 13 -74.79 42.85 15.85
CA LEU A 13 -74.93 41.45 16.27
C LEU A 13 -73.80 40.58 15.71
N THR A 14 -73.48 40.72 14.43
CA THR A 14 -72.38 39.97 13.79
C THR A 14 -71.02 40.34 14.37
N GLN A 15 -70.80 41.62 14.68
CA GLN A 15 -69.58 42.07 15.35
C GLN A 15 -69.46 41.51 16.78
N ALA A 16 -70.56 41.50 17.54
CA ALA A 16 -70.57 40.92 18.88
C ALA A 16 -70.26 39.41 18.87
N ILE A 17 -70.80 38.66 17.89
CA ILE A 17 -70.48 37.24 17.70
C ILE A 17 -69.00 37.05 17.34
N SER A 18 -68.46 37.87 16.44
CA SER A 18 -67.05 37.81 16.06
C SER A 18 -66.12 38.08 17.26
N LEU A 19 -66.45 39.06 18.10
CA LEU A 19 -65.69 39.35 19.33
C LEU A 19 -65.77 38.21 20.34
N LEU A 20 -66.95 37.65 20.59
CA LEU A 20 -67.13 36.51 21.50
C LEU A 20 -66.34 35.28 21.04
N LEU A 21 -66.38 34.94 19.74
CA LEU A 21 -65.62 33.83 19.20
C LEU A 21 -64.11 34.07 19.30
N ARG A 22 -63.67 35.32 19.10
CA ARG A 22 -62.27 35.69 19.22
C ARG A 22 -61.75 35.58 20.65
N ASP A 23 -62.53 36.03 21.63
CA ASP A 23 -62.13 36.08 23.03
C ASP A 23 -62.26 34.72 23.73
N GLU A 24 -63.28 33.92 23.41
CA GLU A 24 -63.53 32.63 24.07
C GLU A 24 -62.82 31.45 23.39
N ILE A 25 -62.72 31.42 22.04
CA ILE A 25 -62.19 30.27 21.29
C ILE A 25 -60.75 30.51 20.83
N GLY A 26 -60.41 31.73 20.40
CA GLY A 26 -59.04 32.09 20.05
C GLY A 26 -58.45 31.32 18.85
N ILE A 27 -57.27 30.71 19.05
CA ILE A 27 -56.55 29.92 18.03
C ILE A 27 -57.02 28.46 18.14
N VAL A 28 -57.47 27.90 17.02
CA VAL A 28 -57.99 26.54 16.91
C VAL A 28 -57.08 25.66 16.05
N ARG A 29 -57.00 24.39 16.42
CA ARG A 29 -56.35 23.33 15.63
C ARG A 29 -57.41 22.32 15.22
N VAL A 30 -57.64 22.18 13.91
CA VAL A 30 -58.77 21.39 13.37
C VAL A 30 -58.26 20.43 12.30
N THR A 31 -58.76 19.20 12.32
CA THR A 31 -58.44 18.15 11.34
C THR A 31 -59.63 17.92 10.42
N GLY A 32 -59.38 17.76 9.11
CA GLY A 32 -60.43 17.38 8.18
C GLY A 32 -59.93 17.26 6.75
N GLU A 33 -60.83 16.89 5.84
CA GLU A 33 -60.54 16.74 4.42
C GLU A 33 -60.74 18.07 3.69
N ILE A 34 -59.78 18.44 2.84
CA ILE A 34 -59.89 19.63 1.98
C ILE A 34 -60.92 19.36 0.88
N SER A 35 -61.88 20.26 0.74
CA SER A 35 -62.83 20.33 -0.37
C SER A 35 -62.78 21.70 -1.05
N GLY A 36 -62.99 21.75 -2.36
CA GLY A 36 -63.15 23.02 -3.09
C GLY A 36 -61.93 23.94 -3.08
N PHE A 37 -60.70 23.40 -3.08
CA PHE A 37 -59.48 24.22 -3.04
C PHE A 37 -59.34 25.13 -4.27
N THR A 38 -59.33 26.45 -4.04
CA THR A 38 -59.24 27.48 -5.08
C THR A 38 -58.19 28.53 -4.72
N THR A 39 -57.36 28.94 -5.69
CA THR A 39 -56.41 30.05 -5.51
C THR A 39 -56.94 31.29 -6.25
N ALA A 40 -57.15 32.38 -5.51
CA ALA A 40 -57.58 33.65 -6.09
C ALA A 40 -56.43 34.37 -6.81
N ALA A 41 -56.75 35.29 -7.73
CA ALA A 41 -55.76 36.10 -8.45
C ALA A 41 -54.86 36.96 -7.53
N SER A 42 -55.31 37.24 -6.30
CA SER A 42 -54.54 37.92 -5.25
C SER A 42 -53.53 37.01 -4.52
N GLY A 43 -53.48 35.73 -4.84
CA GLY A 43 -52.62 34.74 -4.19
C GLY A 43 -53.17 34.15 -2.89
N HIS A 44 -54.36 34.56 -2.45
CA HIS A 44 -55.06 33.94 -1.31
C HIS A 44 -55.66 32.61 -1.71
N ARG A 45 -55.61 31.64 -0.79
CA ARG A 45 -56.11 30.28 -0.99
C ARG A 45 -57.37 30.09 -0.17
N TYR A 46 -58.43 29.64 -0.81
CA TYR A 46 -59.73 29.38 -0.20
C TYR A 46 -60.02 27.89 -0.32
N PHE A 47 -60.47 27.28 0.76
CA PHE A 47 -60.85 25.88 0.80
C PHE A 47 -61.84 25.64 1.92
N THR A 48 -62.64 24.58 1.82
CA THR A 48 -63.55 24.17 2.89
C THR A 48 -62.97 22.92 3.54
N LEU A 49 -62.89 22.90 4.86
CA LEU A 49 -62.51 21.72 5.63
C LEU A 49 -63.79 20.97 6.03
N LYS A 50 -63.89 19.69 5.67
CA LYS A 50 -65.07 18.85 6.00
C LYS A 50 -64.66 17.64 6.83
N ASP A 51 -65.57 17.20 7.69
CA ASP A 51 -65.57 15.90 8.35
C ASP A 51 -66.88 15.15 8.04
N GLU A 52 -67.16 14.02 8.71
CA GLU A 52 -68.38 13.22 8.48
C GLU A 52 -69.69 13.96 8.84
N SER A 53 -69.60 15.01 9.67
CA SER A 53 -70.74 15.66 10.33
C SER A 53 -70.86 17.17 10.04
N ALA A 54 -69.77 17.84 9.70
CA ALA A 54 -69.67 19.28 9.63
C ALA A 54 -68.68 19.75 8.55
N GLN A 55 -68.80 21.02 8.16
CA GLN A 55 -67.86 21.69 7.26
C GLN A 55 -67.65 23.14 7.68
N ILE A 56 -66.44 23.66 7.44
CA ILE A 56 -66.06 25.04 7.75
C ILE A 56 -65.19 25.65 6.65
N ASP A 57 -65.48 26.89 6.28
CA ASP A 57 -64.72 27.63 5.27
C ASP A 57 -63.37 28.08 5.85
N CYS A 58 -62.31 28.00 5.07
CA CYS A 58 -60.95 28.34 5.48
C CYS A 58 -60.30 29.26 4.46
N VAL A 59 -59.55 30.24 4.96
CA VAL A 59 -58.81 31.21 4.15
C VAL A 59 -57.35 31.18 4.57
N MET A 60 -56.44 31.01 3.62
CA MET A 60 -55.00 31.14 3.84
C MET A 60 -54.45 32.32 3.05
N TRP A 61 -53.89 33.29 3.77
CA TRP A 61 -53.31 34.50 3.19
C TRP A 61 -52.05 34.20 2.37
N ALA A 62 -51.79 35.04 1.36
CA ALA A 62 -50.71 34.81 0.38
C ALA A 62 -49.31 34.87 1.02
N SER A 63 -49.19 35.60 2.13
CA SER A 63 -47.98 35.72 2.94
C SER A 63 -47.56 34.42 3.63
N ARG A 64 -48.43 33.41 3.68
CA ARG A 64 -48.14 32.11 4.32
C ARG A 64 -47.60 31.11 3.29
N THR A 65 -46.43 30.56 3.59
CA THR A 65 -45.75 29.54 2.79
C THR A 65 -46.21 28.14 3.21
N LEU A 66 -46.42 27.28 2.23
CA LEU A 66 -46.79 25.88 2.42
C LEU A 66 -45.61 25.00 1.96
N ALA A 67 -45.29 23.98 2.75
CA ALA A 67 -44.26 22.99 2.40
C ALA A 67 -44.75 21.98 1.32
N PHE A 68 -46.05 21.90 1.08
CA PHE A 68 -46.66 20.98 0.12
C PHE A 68 -47.77 21.68 -0.68
N ARG A 69 -48.17 21.10 -1.81
CA ARG A 69 -49.30 21.59 -2.62
C ARG A 69 -50.60 20.91 -2.16
N PRO A 70 -51.47 21.60 -1.40
CA PRO A 70 -52.77 21.04 -1.01
C PRO A 70 -53.64 20.75 -2.23
N LYS A 71 -54.35 19.61 -2.18
CA LYS A 71 -55.32 19.18 -3.19
C LYS A 71 -56.64 18.86 -2.50
N SER A 72 -57.76 19.04 -3.21
CA SER A 72 -59.05 18.53 -2.76
C SER A 72 -58.97 17.01 -2.56
N GLY A 73 -59.54 16.50 -1.47
CA GLY A 73 -59.43 15.10 -1.05
C GLY A 73 -58.34 14.82 -0.02
N MET A 74 -57.43 15.77 0.25
CA MET A 74 -56.35 15.56 1.23
C MET A 74 -56.84 15.80 2.65
N GLN A 75 -56.48 14.89 3.57
CA GLN A 75 -56.70 15.11 4.99
C GLN A 75 -55.58 15.97 5.57
N VAL A 76 -55.95 17.06 6.24
CA VAL A 76 -55.00 18.05 6.77
C VAL A 76 -55.37 18.44 8.19
N VAL A 77 -54.36 18.86 8.93
CA VAL A 77 -54.48 19.56 10.20
C VAL A 77 -54.16 21.03 9.94
N ILE A 78 -55.12 21.90 10.21
CA ILE A 78 -54.94 23.36 10.13
C ILE A 78 -54.86 23.96 11.52
N GLU A 79 -54.04 25.00 11.67
CA GLU A 79 -53.96 25.84 12.85
C GLU A 79 -54.25 27.28 12.41
N GLY A 80 -55.16 27.96 13.10
CA GLY A 80 -55.61 29.28 12.69
C GLY A 80 -56.60 29.91 13.66
N ARG A 81 -57.07 31.11 13.33
CA ARG A 81 -58.03 31.83 14.16
C ARG A 81 -59.44 31.71 13.59
N LEU A 82 -60.40 31.42 14.45
CA LEU A 82 -61.81 31.42 14.05
C LEU A 82 -62.31 32.87 13.94
N THR A 83 -62.82 33.23 12.77
CA THR A 83 -63.27 34.59 12.42
C THR A 83 -64.66 34.51 11.78
N VAL A 84 -65.44 35.60 11.86
CA VAL A 84 -66.72 35.73 11.15
C VAL A 84 -66.58 36.72 9.99
N TYR A 85 -66.98 36.30 8.79
CA TYR A 85 -67.02 37.21 7.65
C TYR A 85 -68.25 38.12 7.74
N ALA A 86 -68.03 39.35 8.18
CA ALA A 86 -69.09 40.28 8.62
C ALA A 86 -70.16 40.61 7.57
N THR A 87 -69.84 40.57 6.27
CA THR A 87 -70.80 40.89 5.20
C THR A 87 -71.79 39.77 4.89
N ARG A 88 -71.46 38.52 5.25
CA ARG A 88 -72.34 37.36 5.03
C ARG A 88 -72.66 36.55 6.29
N GLY A 89 -72.10 36.93 7.44
CA GLY A 89 -72.31 36.24 8.73
C GLY A 89 -71.84 34.78 8.75
N LYS A 90 -70.89 34.41 7.88
CA LYS A 90 -70.35 33.04 7.81
C LYS A 90 -69.12 32.88 8.71
N TYR A 91 -69.02 31.74 9.38
CA TYR A 91 -67.83 31.35 10.13
C TYR A 91 -66.73 30.89 9.17
N GLN A 92 -65.51 31.34 9.41
CA GLN A 92 -64.35 30.91 8.66
C GLN A 92 -63.11 30.78 9.57
N ILE A 93 -62.15 29.96 9.18
CA ILE A 93 -60.85 29.87 9.85
C ILE A 93 -59.82 30.63 9.00
N ASP A 94 -59.21 31.66 9.59
CA ASP A 94 -58.01 32.28 9.04
C ASP A 94 -56.83 31.35 9.36
N CYS A 95 -56.41 30.56 8.37
CA CYS A 95 -55.41 29.52 8.50
C CYS A 95 -53.99 30.12 8.50
N ASP A 96 -53.28 29.93 9.61
CA ASP A 96 -51.89 30.35 9.78
C ASP A 96 -50.92 29.26 9.37
N ARG A 97 -51.21 28.00 9.71
CA ARG A 97 -50.40 26.81 9.35
C ARG A 97 -51.29 25.67 8.89
N MET A 98 -50.80 24.89 7.94
CA MET A 98 -51.44 23.66 7.46
C MET A 98 -50.38 22.57 7.32
N THR A 99 -50.69 21.39 7.84
CA THR A 99 -49.88 20.17 7.75
C THR A 99 -50.76 19.02 7.27
N ALA A 100 -50.26 18.12 6.42
CA ALA A 100 -51.01 16.91 6.07
C ALA A 100 -51.24 16.05 7.32
N ALA A 101 -52.46 15.52 7.48
CA ALA A 101 -52.75 14.56 8.55
C ALA A 101 -52.01 13.25 8.27
N GLY A 102 -51.29 12.71 9.26
CA GLY A 102 -50.44 11.51 9.14
C GLY A 102 -48.93 11.75 9.22
N GLN A 103 -48.43 12.92 8.77
CA GLN A 103 -46.98 13.23 8.86
C GLN A 103 -46.48 13.36 10.32
N GLY A 104 -47.34 13.81 11.24
CA GLY A 104 -46.98 13.93 12.66
C GLY A 104 -46.74 12.58 13.33
N ASP A 105 -47.59 11.59 13.04
CA ASP A 105 -47.50 10.25 13.63
C ASP A 105 -46.30 9.48 13.08
N LEU A 106 -46.04 9.60 11.77
CA LEU A 106 -44.83 9.05 11.15
C LEU A 106 -43.56 9.69 11.73
N TYR A 107 -43.56 11.00 11.96
CA TYR A 107 -42.40 11.66 12.59
C TYR A 107 -42.17 11.18 14.03
N LEU A 108 -43.24 11.03 14.83
CA LEU A 108 -43.16 10.49 16.18
C LEU A 108 -42.66 9.04 16.19
N ALA A 109 -43.18 8.20 15.29
CA ALA A 109 -42.74 6.81 15.14
C ALA A 109 -41.27 6.73 14.70
N PHE A 110 -40.83 7.59 13.79
CA PHE A 110 -39.43 7.69 13.38
C PHE A 110 -38.54 8.10 14.55
N ALA A 111 -38.93 9.11 15.32
CA ALA A 111 -38.17 9.59 16.47
C ALA A 111 -38.04 8.49 17.54
N ALA A 112 -39.14 7.79 17.85
CA ALA A 112 -39.16 6.68 18.80
C ALA A 112 -38.25 5.52 18.35
N LEU A 113 -38.36 5.10 17.09
CA LEU A 113 -37.52 4.02 16.55
C LEU A 113 -36.04 4.41 16.49
N LYS A 114 -35.74 5.67 16.15
CA LYS A 114 -34.38 6.19 16.15
C LYS A 114 -33.77 6.13 17.55
N GLU A 115 -34.50 6.56 18.58
CA GLU A 115 -34.04 6.51 19.96
C GLU A 115 -33.82 5.07 20.43
N GLU A 116 -34.76 4.17 20.13
CA GLU A 116 -34.65 2.75 20.45
C GLU A 116 -33.41 2.09 19.81
N LEU A 117 -33.19 2.30 18.51
CA LEU A 117 -32.06 1.73 17.78
C LEU A 117 -30.72 2.34 18.20
N ALA A 118 -30.71 3.65 18.53
CA ALA A 118 -29.53 4.29 19.11
C ALA A 118 -29.15 3.66 20.44
N ALA A 119 -30.12 3.43 21.33
CA ALA A 119 -29.91 2.78 22.63
C ALA A 119 -29.39 1.35 22.48
N ARG A 120 -29.82 0.62 21.44
CA ARG A 120 -29.31 -0.71 21.09
C ARG A 120 -27.95 -0.70 20.37
N GLY A 121 -27.35 0.46 20.11
CA GLY A 121 -26.04 0.59 19.49
C GLY A 121 -26.00 0.38 17.98
N TYR A 122 -27.15 0.45 17.28
CA TYR A 122 -27.20 0.19 15.83
C TYR A 122 -26.41 1.22 15.01
N PHE A 123 -26.21 2.42 15.56
CA PHE A 123 -25.54 3.55 14.91
C PHE A 123 -24.07 3.73 15.33
N ALA A 124 -23.51 2.79 16.09
CA ALA A 124 -22.14 2.87 16.60
C ALA A 124 -21.12 3.02 15.45
N PRO A 125 -20.26 4.05 15.46
CA PRO A 125 -19.30 4.28 14.38
C PRO A 125 -18.26 3.15 14.27
N GLU A 126 -17.93 2.48 15.37
CA GLU A 126 -16.95 1.37 15.41
C GLU A 126 -17.41 0.14 14.62
N ARG A 127 -18.72 0.02 14.39
CA ARG A 127 -19.30 -1.07 13.57
C ARG A 127 -19.15 -0.79 12.08
N LYS A 128 -19.13 0.48 11.67
CA LYS A 128 -19.21 0.87 10.27
C LYS A 128 -17.93 0.46 9.53
N ARG A 129 -18.10 -0.30 8.45
CA ARG A 129 -17.00 -0.83 7.64
C ARG A 129 -16.64 0.12 6.51
N GLY A 130 -15.35 0.19 6.18
CA GLY A 130 -14.89 0.87 4.97
C GLY A 130 -15.36 0.13 3.72
N ILE A 131 -15.73 0.87 2.68
CA ILE A 131 -16.01 0.29 1.36
C ILE A 131 -14.69 -0.13 0.72
N PRO A 132 -14.62 -1.33 0.08
CA PRO A 132 -13.45 -1.74 -0.68
C PRO A 132 -13.06 -0.70 -1.72
N ALA A 133 -11.77 -0.40 -1.82
CA ALA A 133 -11.24 0.54 -2.81
C ALA A 133 -11.55 0.08 -4.26
N PHE A 134 -11.58 -1.24 -4.49
CA PHE A 134 -11.75 -1.83 -5.81
C PHE A 134 -12.75 -2.98 -5.76
N PRO A 135 -14.06 -2.68 -5.67
CA PRO A 135 -15.08 -3.73 -5.68
C PRO A 135 -15.16 -4.35 -7.08
N LEU A 136 -15.14 -5.66 -7.16
CA LEU A 136 -15.36 -6.41 -8.40
C LEU A 136 -16.84 -6.75 -8.57
N LYS A 137 -17.57 -6.92 -7.46
CA LYS A 137 -18.98 -7.31 -7.48
C LYS A 137 -19.79 -6.36 -6.61
N ILE A 138 -20.81 -5.73 -7.19
CA ILE A 138 -21.67 -4.76 -6.51
C ILE A 138 -23.09 -5.31 -6.45
N GLY A 139 -23.61 -5.50 -5.25
CA GLY A 139 -25.02 -5.83 -5.04
C GLY A 139 -25.88 -4.57 -5.03
N VAL A 140 -27.01 -4.57 -5.72
CA VAL A 140 -27.93 -3.42 -5.77
C VAL A 140 -29.32 -3.89 -5.37
N VAL A 141 -29.88 -3.25 -4.33
CA VAL A 141 -31.26 -3.44 -3.88
C VAL A 141 -32.05 -2.19 -4.24
N THR A 142 -32.88 -2.31 -5.28
CA THR A 142 -33.78 -1.25 -5.73
C THR A 142 -34.88 -1.81 -6.62
N SER A 143 -35.81 -0.96 -7.07
CA SER A 143 -36.84 -1.37 -8.03
C SER A 143 -36.21 -1.79 -9.36
N PRO A 144 -36.63 -2.92 -9.98
CA PRO A 144 -36.13 -3.33 -11.29
C PRO A 144 -36.49 -2.35 -12.40
N THR A 145 -37.55 -1.54 -12.19
CA THR A 145 -38.02 -0.51 -13.09
C THR A 145 -37.88 0.86 -12.43
N GLY A 146 -37.10 1.76 -13.03
CA GLY A 146 -36.96 3.14 -12.52
C GLY A 146 -35.70 3.85 -12.99
N ALA A 147 -35.67 5.17 -12.81
CA ALA A 147 -34.49 5.99 -13.09
C ALA A 147 -33.30 5.62 -12.19
N VAL A 148 -33.57 5.22 -10.94
CA VAL A 148 -32.56 4.89 -9.93
C VAL A 148 -31.58 3.81 -10.40
N ILE A 149 -32.11 2.69 -10.90
CA ILE A 149 -31.26 1.60 -11.37
C ILE A 149 -30.49 2.02 -12.63
N GLN A 150 -31.09 2.82 -13.52
CA GLN A 150 -30.41 3.34 -14.71
C GLN A 150 -29.29 4.32 -14.36
N ASP A 151 -29.49 5.16 -13.34
CA ASP A 151 -28.48 6.08 -12.84
C ASP A 151 -27.29 5.34 -12.22
N ILE A 152 -27.56 4.31 -11.42
CA ILE A 152 -26.52 3.45 -10.84
C ILE A 152 -25.77 2.72 -11.97
N LEU A 153 -26.48 2.05 -12.88
CA LEU A 153 -25.88 1.27 -13.98
C LEU A 153 -25.06 2.15 -14.92
N SER A 154 -25.57 3.32 -15.32
CA SER A 154 -24.86 4.25 -16.22
C SER A 154 -23.60 4.81 -15.57
N THR A 155 -23.66 5.13 -14.27
CA THR A 155 -22.51 5.63 -13.52
C THR A 155 -21.44 4.54 -13.37
N LEU A 156 -21.84 3.32 -12.97
CA LEU A 156 -20.91 2.19 -12.83
C LEU A 156 -20.32 1.77 -14.18
N ASN A 157 -21.11 1.68 -15.25
CA ASN A 157 -20.59 1.36 -16.59
C ASN A 157 -19.58 2.39 -17.10
N ARG A 158 -19.76 3.67 -16.75
CA ARG A 158 -18.83 4.73 -17.15
C ARG A 158 -17.54 4.72 -16.32
N ARG A 159 -17.66 4.59 -14.99
CA ARG A 159 -16.52 4.71 -14.06
C ARG A 159 -15.79 3.41 -13.82
N SER A 160 -16.53 2.31 -13.62
CA SER A 160 -16.01 0.99 -13.28
C SER A 160 -16.68 -0.13 -14.11
N PRO A 161 -16.44 -0.18 -15.44
CA PRO A 161 -17.02 -1.21 -16.33
C PRO A 161 -16.54 -2.64 -16.02
N HIS A 162 -15.54 -2.79 -15.14
CA HIS A 162 -15.03 -4.09 -14.69
C HIS A 162 -15.90 -4.72 -13.58
N CYS A 163 -16.80 -3.95 -12.97
CA CYS A 163 -17.66 -4.44 -11.89
C CYS A 163 -18.81 -5.28 -12.45
N GLU A 164 -19.03 -6.45 -11.85
CA GLU A 164 -20.24 -7.24 -12.04
C GLU A 164 -21.34 -6.73 -11.10
N ILE A 165 -22.58 -6.62 -11.59
CA ILE A 165 -23.68 -6.01 -10.85
C ILE A 165 -24.75 -7.06 -10.58
N TYR A 166 -25.01 -7.32 -9.29
CA TYR A 166 -26.09 -8.20 -8.83
C TYR A 166 -27.29 -7.38 -8.42
N LEU A 167 -28.32 -7.34 -9.27
CA LEU A 167 -29.59 -6.70 -8.94
C LEU A 167 -30.49 -7.68 -8.17
N CYS A 168 -30.82 -7.34 -6.92
CA CYS A 168 -31.90 -8.00 -6.18
C CYS A 168 -33.12 -7.05 -6.16
N PRO A 169 -34.16 -7.33 -6.98
CA PRO A 169 -35.30 -6.43 -7.11
C PRO A 169 -36.14 -6.41 -5.83
N ALA A 170 -36.51 -5.22 -5.37
CA ALA A 170 -37.43 -5.02 -4.26
C ALA A 170 -38.42 -3.89 -4.59
N THR A 171 -39.67 -4.03 -4.16
CA THR A 171 -40.65 -2.93 -4.24
C THR A 171 -40.29 -1.90 -3.18
N VAL A 172 -39.48 -0.90 -3.53
CA VAL A 172 -38.94 0.13 -2.61
C VAL A 172 -40.01 1.07 -2.00
N GLN A 173 -41.30 0.78 -2.21
CA GLN A 173 -42.46 1.54 -1.76
C GLN A 173 -43.68 0.61 -1.59
N GLY A 174 -44.57 0.94 -0.66
CA GLY A 174 -45.76 0.14 -0.34
C GLY A 174 -45.63 -0.64 0.98
N GLU A 175 -46.70 -1.31 1.38
CA GLU A 175 -46.80 -1.98 2.69
C GLU A 175 -45.78 -3.13 2.85
N ASN A 176 -45.56 -3.92 1.79
CA ASN A 176 -44.62 -5.06 1.81
C ASN A 176 -43.15 -4.68 1.53
N ALA A 177 -42.88 -3.40 1.25
CA ALA A 177 -41.56 -2.93 0.83
C ALA A 177 -40.46 -3.22 1.85
N SER A 178 -40.77 -3.05 3.13
CA SER A 178 -39.80 -3.23 4.23
C SER A 178 -39.29 -4.66 4.32
N GLU A 179 -40.18 -5.64 4.28
CA GLU A 179 -39.89 -7.08 4.28
C GLU A 179 -39.10 -7.47 3.02
N GLU A 180 -39.50 -6.98 1.83
CA GLU A 180 -38.81 -7.27 0.57
C GLU A 180 -37.39 -6.71 0.54
N ILE A 181 -37.17 -5.47 0.99
CA ILE A 181 -35.83 -4.88 1.08
C ILE A 181 -34.97 -5.69 2.05
N ALA A 182 -35.50 -6.05 3.22
CA ALA A 182 -34.77 -6.85 4.20
C ALA A 182 -34.40 -8.24 3.66
N ALA A 183 -35.32 -8.89 2.93
CA ALA A 183 -35.09 -10.16 2.26
C ALA A 183 -34.05 -10.04 1.15
N ALA A 184 -34.10 -8.98 0.35
CA ALA A 184 -33.15 -8.71 -0.73
C ALA A 184 -31.72 -8.49 -0.20
N ILE A 185 -31.57 -7.72 0.88
CA ILE A 185 -30.28 -7.55 1.56
C ILE A 185 -29.76 -8.89 2.06
N LYS A 186 -30.61 -9.70 2.72
CA LYS A 186 -30.23 -11.04 3.20
C LYS A 186 -29.86 -11.98 2.05
N ALA A 187 -30.57 -11.93 0.93
CA ALA A 187 -30.27 -12.75 -0.24
C ALA A 187 -28.90 -12.43 -0.84
N LEU A 188 -28.55 -11.15 -0.92
CA LEU A 188 -27.23 -10.69 -1.39
C LEU A 188 -26.09 -11.07 -0.44
N GLN A 189 -26.35 -11.41 0.82
CA GLN A 189 -25.31 -11.93 1.72
C GLN A 189 -24.82 -13.34 1.34
N ASN A 190 -25.60 -14.07 0.54
CA ASN A 190 -25.22 -15.40 0.04
C ASN A 190 -24.47 -15.33 -1.30
N THR A 191 -24.15 -14.13 -1.79
CA THR A 191 -23.33 -13.92 -2.98
C THR A 191 -21.94 -13.43 -2.59
N ASP A 192 -21.03 -13.39 -3.56
CA ASP A 192 -19.68 -12.83 -3.38
C ASP A 192 -19.64 -11.31 -3.61
N ALA A 193 -20.71 -10.57 -3.30
CA ALA A 193 -20.71 -9.13 -3.47
C ALA A 193 -19.74 -8.45 -2.47
N ASP A 194 -18.94 -7.51 -2.97
CA ASP A 194 -17.95 -6.76 -2.18
C ASP A 194 -18.60 -5.57 -1.45
N VAL A 195 -19.64 -5.00 -2.04
CA VAL A 195 -20.40 -3.87 -1.49
C VAL A 195 -21.86 -3.93 -1.94
N LEU A 196 -22.76 -3.48 -1.07
CA LEU A 196 -24.19 -3.36 -1.36
C LEU A 196 -24.59 -1.89 -1.49
N ILE A 197 -25.42 -1.58 -2.47
CA ILE A 197 -26.10 -0.30 -2.63
C ILE A 197 -27.59 -0.54 -2.41
N VAL A 198 -28.15 0.05 -1.36
CA VAL A 198 -29.58 0.03 -1.07
C VAL A 198 -30.12 1.41 -1.37
N GLY A 199 -30.99 1.54 -2.35
CA GLY A 199 -31.35 2.86 -2.85
C GLY A 199 -32.74 2.98 -3.43
N ARG A 200 -33.25 4.21 -3.34
CA ARG A 200 -34.49 4.66 -3.96
C ARG A 200 -34.30 6.10 -4.45
N GLY A 201 -35.12 6.54 -5.41
CA GLY A 201 -35.19 7.93 -5.82
C GLY A 201 -35.92 8.80 -4.78
N GLY A 202 -36.14 10.07 -5.12
CA GLY A 202 -36.87 10.98 -4.27
C GLY A 202 -38.33 10.59 -4.04
N GLY A 203 -38.88 11.09 -2.94
CA GLY A 203 -40.23 10.82 -2.50
C GLY A 203 -40.57 11.60 -1.24
N SER A 204 -41.83 11.56 -0.86
CA SER A 204 -42.29 12.06 0.43
C SER A 204 -41.76 11.21 1.60
N ILE A 205 -41.96 11.63 2.85
CA ILE A 205 -41.61 10.79 4.00
C ILE A 205 -42.42 9.47 4.04
N GLU A 206 -43.65 9.50 3.53
CA GLU A 206 -44.54 8.33 3.41
C GLU A 206 -43.98 7.33 2.43
N ASP A 207 -43.44 7.84 1.32
CA ASP A 207 -42.71 7.07 0.35
C ASP A 207 -41.51 6.38 1.01
N LEU A 208 -40.62 7.15 1.66
CA LEU A 208 -39.38 6.62 2.23
C LEU A 208 -39.60 5.76 3.48
N TRP A 209 -40.85 5.59 3.94
CA TRP A 209 -41.17 4.92 5.19
C TRP A 209 -40.68 3.47 5.27
N ALA A 210 -40.62 2.76 4.14
CA ALA A 210 -40.09 1.39 4.08
C ALA A 210 -38.68 1.26 4.68
N PHE A 211 -37.87 2.32 4.58
CA PHE A 211 -36.50 2.40 5.09
C PHE A 211 -36.41 2.89 6.55
N ASN A 212 -37.55 3.29 7.13
CA ASN A 212 -37.71 3.68 8.54
C ASN A 212 -38.35 2.56 9.37
N THR A 213 -37.96 1.31 9.11
CA THR A 213 -38.52 0.13 9.76
C THR A 213 -37.44 -0.74 10.41
N LEU A 214 -37.82 -1.47 11.45
CA LEU A 214 -36.93 -2.38 12.17
C LEU A 214 -36.36 -3.50 11.27
N PRO A 215 -37.14 -4.18 10.40
CA PRO A 215 -36.60 -5.26 9.56
C PRO A 215 -35.47 -4.81 8.63
N VAL A 216 -35.58 -3.62 8.04
CA VAL A 216 -34.53 -3.06 7.18
C VAL A 216 -33.31 -2.66 8.01
N ALA A 217 -33.52 -2.00 9.15
CA ALA A 217 -32.45 -1.67 10.08
C ALA A 217 -31.68 -2.93 10.53
N GLU A 218 -32.36 -4.01 10.90
CA GLU A 218 -31.74 -5.29 11.27
C GLU A 218 -31.02 -5.96 10.11
N ALA A 219 -31.57 -5.91 8.90
CA ALA A 219 -30.92 -6.50 7.72
C ALA A 219 -29.61 -5.79 7.38
N ILE A 220 -29.59 -4.45 7.43
CA ILE A 220 -28.37 -3.65 7.26
C ILE A 220 -27.44 -3.89 8.44
N HIS A 221 -27.98 -3.95 9.67
CA HIS A 221 -27.20 -4.14 10.89
C HIS A 221 -26.35 -5.41 10.83
N ASN A 222 -27.01 -6.51 10.46
CA ASN A 222 -26.43 -7.86 10.42
C ASN A 222 -25.71 -8.18 9.11
N SER A 223 -25.64 -7.25 8.16
CA SER A 223 -24.93 -7.47 6.90
C SER A 223 -23.45 -7.74 7.14
N ARG A 224 -22.88 -8.74 6.47
CA ARG A 224 -21.43 -9.01 6.42
C ARG A 224 -20.72 -8.17 5.36
N ILE A 225 -21.47 -7.73 4.35
CA ILE A 225 -21.01 -6.93 3.23
C ILE A 225 -21.30 -5.45 3.56
N PRO A 226 -20.35 -4.52 3.33
CA PRO A 226 -20.58 -3.10 3.60
C PRO A 226 -21.75 -2.56 2.77
N VAL A 227 -22.60 -1.75 3.40
CA VAL A 227 -23.84 -1.22 2.82
C VAL A 227 -23.76 0.29 2.65
N ILE A 228 -24.02 0.74 1.43
CA ILE A 228 -24.22 2.14 1.06
C ILE A 228 -25.73 2.41 0.99
N SER A 229 -26.22 3.31 1.83
CA SER A 229 -27.60 3.80 1.74
C SER A 229 -27.68 4.98 0.76
N ALA A 230 -28.62 4.91 -0.19
CA ALA A 230 -28.88 5.92 -1.21
C ALA A 230 -30.38 6.23 -1.29
N VAL A 231 -30.98 6.51 -0.13
CA VAL A 231 -32.43 6.68 0.04
C VAL A 231 -32.78 8.14 0.32
N GLY A 232 -32.07 8.77 1.25
CA GLY A 232 -32.31 10.14 1.67
C GLY A 232 -31.85 11.19 0.65
N HIS A 233 -32.49 12.36 0.65
CA HIS A 233 -31.99 13.58 -0.01
C HIS A 233 -31.09 14.36 0.96
N GLU A 234 -30.49 15.47 0.54
CA GLU A 234 -29.59 16.27 1.41
C GLU A 234 -30.22 16.62 2.78
N THR A 235 -31.55 16.81 2.84
CA THR A 235 -32.28 17.18 4.07
C THR A 235 -33.00 16.03 4.78
N ASP A 236 -33.26 14.92 4.08
CA ASP A 236 -34.14 13.85 4.57
C ASP A 236 -33.31 12.64 4.97
N PHE A 237 -33.25 12.36 6.27
CA PHE A 237 -32.51 11.21 6.82
C PHE A 237 -33.45 10.08 7.18
N THR A 238 -33.11 8.87 6.76
CA THR A 238 -33.83 7.65 7.13
C THR A 238 -33.08 6.84 8.17
N ILE A 239 -33.76 5.90 8.85
CA ILE A 239 -33.11 4.95 9.77
C ILE A 239 -32.07 4.13 9.02
N ALA A 240 -32.37 3.67 7.80
CA ALA A 240 -31.41 2.97 6.96
C ALA A 240 -30.10 3.76 6.76
N ASP A 241 -30.17 5.08 6.57
CA ASP A 241 -28.98 5.95 6.44
C ASP A 241 -28.12 5.98 7.71
N PHE A 242 -28.75 5.91 8.90
CA PHE A 242 -28.01 5.88 10.16
C PHE A 242 -27.34 4.53 10.42
N VAL A 243 -28.01 3.43 10.07
CA VAL A 243 -27.51 2.06 10.28
C VAL A 243 -26.46 1.65 9.25
N ALA A 244 -26.55 2.17 8.02
CA ALA A 244 -25.63 1.88 6.94
C ALA A 244 -24.19 2.30 7.27
N ASP A 245 -23.24 1.62 6.64
CA ASP A 245 -21.81 1.91 6.81
C ASP A 245 -21.49 3.28 6.24
N ILE A 246 -22.02 3.58 5.05
CA ILE A 246 -21.86 4.86 4.38
C ILE A 246 -23.20 5.34 3.82
N ARG A 247 -23.43 6.66 3.93
CA ARG A 247 -24.60 7.33 3.36
C ARG A 247 -24.20 8.08 2.09
N ALA A 248 -25.01 7.93 1.06
CA ALA A 248 -24.98 8.75 -0.15
C ALA A 248 -26.27 9.58 -0.23
N ALA A 249 -26.16 10.83 -0.67
CA ALA A 249 -27.31 11.72 -0.84
C ALA A 249 -28.14 11.41 -2.09
N THR A 250 -27.58 10.64 -3.05
CA THR A 250 -28.25 10.25 -4.29
C THR A 250 -27.80 8.86 -4.73
N PRO A 251 -28.60 8.15 -5.55
CA PRO A 251 -28.18 6.89 -6.18
C PRO A 251 -26.90 7.03 -7.01
N THR A 252 -26.74 8.15 -7.72
CA THR A 252 -25.50 8.46 -8.46
C THR A 252 -24.30 8.60 -7.52
N ALA A 253 -24.45 9.33 -6.41
CA ALA A 253 -23.38 9.47 -5.42
C ALA A 253 -23.02 8.12 -4.78
N ALA A 254 -23.99 7.22 -4.57
CA ALA A 254 -23.69 5.87 -4.09
C ALA A 254 -22.87 5.06 -5.09
N ALA A 255 -23.22 5.15 -6.38
CA ALA A 255 -22.42 4.53 -7.44
C ALA A 255 -21.00 5.13 -7.50
N GLU A 256 -20.83 6.44 -7.29
CA GLU A 256 -19.51 7.08 -7.22
C GLU A 256 -18.70 6.64 -6.00
N LEU A 257 -19.34 6.50 -4.83
CA LEU A 257 -18.70 5.99 -3.61
C LEU A 257 -18.30 4.52 -3.73
N ALA A 258 -19.05 3.73 -4.48
CA ALA A 258 -18.66 2.36 -4.85
C ALA A 258 -17.58 2.33 -5.95
N SER A 259 -17.45 3.39 -6.77
CA SER A 259 -16.49 3.50 -7.88
C SER A 259 -15.47 4.63 -7.66
N GLN A 260 -14.77 4.57 -6.52
CA GLN A 260 -13.81 5.60 -6.10
C GLN A 260 -12.71 5.84 -7.13
N TYR A 261 -12.22 4.77 -7.75
CA TYR A 261 -11.23 4.82 -8.82
C TYR A 261 -11.93 4.64 -10.15
N ASP A 262 -11.93 5.69 -10.97
CA ASP A 262 -12.40 5.60 -12.33
C ASP A 262 -11.39 4.88 -13.24
N ARG A 263 -11.90 4.40 -14.37
CA ARG A 263 -11.12 3.74 -15.42
C ARG A 263 -9.88 4.54 -15.83
N ASP A 264 -10.01 5.86 -15.99
CA ASP A 264 -8.93 6.71 -16.48
C ASP A 264 -7.82 6.83 -15.44
N THR A 265 -8.15 6.99 -14.16
CA THR A 265 -7.19 7.01 -13.06
C THR A 265 -6.43 5.69 -12.96
N LEU A 266 -7.13 4.55 -13.08
CA LEU A 266 -6.51 3.23 -13.09
C LEU A 266 -5.57 3.06 -14.29
N TRP A 267 -5.99 3.53 -15.46
CA TRP A 267 -5.18 3.47 -16.67
C TRP A 267 -3.91 4.33 -16.55
N GLN A 268 -4.03 5.53 -15.99
CA GLN A 268 -2.88 6.38 -15.70
C GLN A 268 -1.92 5.73 -14.69
N GLN A 269 -2.44 5.05 -13.66
CA GLN A 269 -1.61 4.30 -12.73
C GLN A 269 -0.86 3.17 -13.42
N ILE A 270 -1.50 2.40 -14.29
CA ILE A 270 -0.85 1.34 -15.09
C ILE A 270 0.30 1.92 -15.92
N ILE A 271 0.08 3.02 -16.64
CA ILE A 271 1.13 3.68 -17.44
C ILE A 271 2.30 4.13 -16.57
N VAL A 272 2.03 4.72 -15.39
CA VAL A 272 3.08 5.12 -14.45
C VAL A 272 3.90 3.92 -13.99
N TRP A 273 3.24 2.79 -13.71
CA TRP A 273 3.90 1.57 -13.25
C TRP A 273 4.72 0.92 -14.36
N GLU A 274 4.19 0.88 -15.58
CA GLU A 274 4.89 0.40 -16.77
C GLU A 274 6.15 1.22 -17.03
N ASN A 275 6.04 2.56 -17.00
CA ASN A 275 7.20 3.44 -17.17
C ASN A 275 8.25 3.23 -16.08
N ARG A 276 7.84 3.09 -14.81
CA ARG A 276 8.76 2.79 -13.71
C ARG A 276 9.46 1.44 -13.88
N LEU A 277 8.75 0.41 -14.31
CA LEU A 277 9.32 -0.91 -14.58
C LEU A 277 10.35 -0.81 -15.71
N ASN A 278 9.99 -0.18 -16.82
CA ASN A 278 10.89 0.00 -17.96
C ASN A 278 12.15 0.79 -17.59
N SER A 279 12.02 1.89 -16.85
CA SER A 279 13.17 2.67 -16.38
C SER A 279 14.07 1.85 -15.42
N SER A 280 13.48 1.05 -14.54
CA SER A 280 14.23 0.21 -13.60
C SER A 280 15.02 -0.88 -14.33
N VAL A 281 14.38 -1.56 -15.29
CA VAL A 281 15.04 -2.57 -16.13
C VAL A 281 16.17 -1.95 -16.95
N GLN A 282 15.93 -0.78 -17.57
CA GLN A 282 16.95 -0.08 -18.36
C GLN A 282 18.16 0.33 -17.52
N LEU A 283 17.92 0.90 -16.33
CA LEU A 283 18.99 1.28 -15.41
C LEU A 283 19.83 0.06 -15.02
N GLU A 284 19.18 -1.05 -14.71
CA GLU A 284 19.88 -2.27 -14.31
C GLU A 284 20.69 -2.87 -15.47
N MET A 285 20.14 -2.88 -16.69
CA MET A 285 20.91 -3.28 -17.87
C MET A 285 22.11 -2.38 -18.14
N GLN A 286 21.96 -1.05 -17.96
CA GLN A 286 23.07 -0.10 -18.08
C GLN A 286 24.16 -0.38 -17.04
N ASN A 287 23.78 -0.65 -15.79
CA ASN A 287 24.72 -1.00 -14.71
C ASN A 287 25.51 -2.27 -15.06
N TYR A 288 24.84 -3.33 -15.53
CA TYR A 288 25.51 -4.56 -15.97
C TYR A 288 26.44 -4.31 -17.17
N HIS A 289 26.00 -3.51 -18.15
CA HIS A 289 26.82 -3.17 -19.31
C HIS A 289 28.07 -2.37 -18.92
N GLN A 290 27.94 -1.40 -18.01
CA GLN A 290 29.07 -0.65 -17.46
C GLN A 290 30.04 -1.56 -16.70
N ARG A 291 29.52 -2.49 -15.88
CA ARG A 291 30.35 -3.45 -15.12
C ARG A 291 31.10 -4.40 -16.05
N LEU A 292 30.44 -4.93 -17.08
CA LEU A 292 31.09 -5.74 -18.12
C LEU A 292 32.18 -4.94 -18.83
N ASN A 293 31.88 -3.70 -19.23
CA ASN A 293 32.87 -2.84 -19.88
C ASN A 293 34.06 -2.52 -18.97
N MET A 294 33.86 -2.31 -17.67
CA MET A 294 34.97 -2.15 -16.72
C MET A 294 35.83 -3.41 -16.61
N ILE A 295 35.21 -4.59 -16.57
CA ILE A 295 35.95 -5.86 -16.50
C ILE A 295 36.74 -6.07 -17.80
N ILE A 296 36.12 -5.89 -18.97
CA ILE A 296 36.77 -6.03 -20.28
C ILE A 296 37.92 -5.03 -20.43
N LYS A 297 37.74 -3.79 -20.01
CA LYS A 297 38.77 -2.73 -20.06
C LYS A 297 39.73 -2.77 -18.88
N SER A 298 39.59 -3.73 -17.96
CA SER A 298 40.49 -3.86 -16.83
C SER A 298 41.89 -4.18 -17.35
N TYR A 299 42.88 -3.44 -16.83
CA TYR A 299 44.30 -3.63 -17.13
C TYR A 299 44.75 -5.09 -16.91
N ALA A 300 44.11 -5.80 -15.97
CA ALA A 300 44.40 -7.20 -15.70
C ALA A 300 44.03 -8.15 -16.86
N LEU A 301 42.96 -7.84 -17.60
CA LEU A 301 42.48 -8.65 -18.72
C LEU A 301 43.10 -8.21 -20.06
N GLN A 302 43.27 -6.90 -20.27
CA GLN A 302 43.89 -6.39 -21.50
C GLN A 302 45.36 -6.82 -21.63
N ASN A 303 46.12 -6.79 -20.54
CA ASN A 303 47.55 -7.12 -20.55
C ASN A 303 47.81 -8.54 -20.01
N PHE A 304 46.80 -9.42 -20.05
CA PHE A 304 46.96 -10.80 -19.58
C PHE A 304 48.00 -11.55 -20.41
N SER A 305 47.97 -11.37 -21.74
CA SER A 305 48.95 -11.95 -22.66
C SER A 305 50.36 -11.43 -22.39
N ASP A 306 50.51 -10.11 -22.22
CA ASP A 306 51.82 -9.50 -21.93
C ASP A 306 52.36 -9.95 -20.58
N ARG A 307 51.53 -10.02 -19.54
CA ARG A 307 51.94 -10.56 -18.23
C ARG A 307 52.34 -12.03 -18.30
N LEU A 308 51.63 -12.84 -19.08
CA LEU A 308 52.03 -14.24 -19.31
C LEU A 308 53.38 -14.30 -20.02
N HIS A 309 53.60 -13.44 -21.01
CA HIS A 309 54.87 -13.36 -21.72
C HIS A 309 56.01 -12.93 -20.77
N ASP A 310 55.82 -11.88 -19.99
CA ASP A 310 56.79 -11.41 -18.98
C ASP A 310 57.13 -12.51 -17.97
N ARG A 311 56.11 -13.26 -17.51
CA ARG A 311 56.32 -14.39 -16.58
C ARG A 311 57.04 -15.57 -17.23
N THR A 312 56.80 -15.80 -18.51
CA THR A 312 57.50 -16.84 -19.27
C THR A 312 58.97 -16.46 -19.46
N GLN A 313 59.24 -15.20 -19.81
CA GLN A 313 60.61 -14.68 -19.91
C GLN A 313 61.35 -14.75 -18.56
N GLN A 314 60.68 -14.41 -17.45
CA GLN A 314 61.28 -14.55 -16.11
C GLN A 314 61.62 -16.01 -15.76
N LEU A 315 60.80 -16.98 -16.20
CA LEU A 315 61.10 -18.40 -16.04
C LEU A 315 62.31 -18.81 -16.87
N ASP A 316 62.38 -18.36 -18.13
CA ASP A 316 63.52 -18.66 -19.01
C ASP A 316 64.83 -18.05 -18.48
N GLU A 317 64.79 -16.83 -17.95
CA GLU A 317 65.94 -16.17 -17.32
C GLU A 317 66.37 -16.91 -16.05
N ALA A 318 65.43 -17.27 -15.17
CA ALA A 318 65.71 -18.04 -13.96
C ALA A 318 66.28 -19.43 -14.26
N GLU A 319 65.77 -20.10 -15.30
CA GLU A 319 66.30 -21.39 -15.76
C GLU A 319 67.75 -21.23 -16.25
N ASN A 320 68.01 -20.22 -17.07
CA ASN A 320 69.36 -19.94 -17.57
C ASN A 320 70.33 -19.59 -16.43
N GLU A 321 69.91 -18.81 -15.44
CA GLU A 321 70.72 -18.51 -14.26
C GLU A 321 71.00 -19.76 -13.42
N MET A 322 69.99 -20.60 -13.21
CA MET A 322 70.14 -21.88 -12.51
C MET A 322 71.16 -22.78 -13.23
N GLN A 323 71.05 -22.94 -14.54
CA GLN A 323 71.99 -23.74 -15.33
C GLN A 323 73.42 -23.20 -15.24
N LYS A 324 73.61 -21.89 -15.39
CA LYS A 324 74.93 -21.23 -15.25
C LYS A 324 75.52 -21.42 -13.86
N SER A 325 74.68 -21.28 -12.81
CA SER A 325 75.09 -21.47 -11.42
C SER A 325 75.53 -22.92 -11.16
N LEU A 326 74.76 -23.88 -11.68
CA LEU A 326 75.06 -25.31 -11.54
C LEU A 326 76.38 -25.68 -12.23
N VAL A 327 76.60 -25.23 -13.46
CA VAL A 327 77.86 -25.45 -14.19
C VAL A 327 79.03 -24.81 -13.44
N ARG A 328 78.87 -23.59 -12.93
CA ARG A 328 79.90 -22.90 -12.15
C ARG A 328 80.23 -23.67 -10.86
N HIS A 329 79.22 -24.16 -10.15
CA HIS A 329 79.39 -24.90 -8.91
C HIS A 329 80.09 -26.25 -9.14
N LEU A 330 79.73 -26.97 -10.21
CA LEU A 330 80.41 -28.20 -10.61
C LEU A 330 81.86 -27.95 -10.99
N HIS A 331 82.14 -26.87 -11.73
CA HIS A 331 83.51 -26.51 -12.10
C HIS A 331 84.36 -26.16 -10.87
N GLN A 332 83.85 -25.31 -9.98
CA GLN A 332 84.53 -24.97 -8.72
C GLN A 332 84.79 -26.20 -7.85
N SER A 333 83.82 -27.10 -7.74
CA SER A 333 83.97 -28.35 -7.00
C SER A 333 85.04 -29.25 -7.61
N LYS A 334 85.08 -29.36 -8.94
CA LYS A 334 86.11 -30.09 -9.67
C LYS A 334 87.50 -29.48 -9.45
N THR A 335 87.66 -28.17 -9.59
CA THR A 335 88.93 -27.48 -9.37
C THR A 335 89.41 -27.65 -7.93
N LYS A 336 88.50 -27.59 -6.95
CA LYS A 336 88.82 -27.85 -5.53
C LYS A 336 89.31 -29.29 -5.33
N LEU A 337 88.64 -30.25 -5.94
CA LEU A 337 89.02 -31.66 -5.88
C LEU A 337 90.39 -31.88 -6.53
N GLU A 338 90.64 -31.32 -7.71
CA GLU A 338 91.94 -31.35 -8.40
C GLU A 338 93.05 -30.72 -7.54
N GLY A 339 92.78 -29.58 -6.89
CA GLY A 339 93.71 -28.94 -5.97
C GLY A 339 94.05 -29.79 -4.74
N ILE A 340 93.04 -30.38 -4.09
CA ILE A 340 93.25 -31.32 -2.98
C ILE A 340 94.05 -32.54 -3.44
N THR A 341 93.76 -33.07 -4.63
CA THR A 341 94.45 -34.23 -5.20
C THR A 341 95.91 -33.90 -5.51
N ALA A 342 96.20 -32.71 -6.05
CA ALA A 342 97.56 -32.24 -6.30
C ALA A 342 98.33 -32.06 -4.98
N HIS A 343 97.69 -31.52 -3.95
CA HIS A 343 98.28 -31.35 -2.62
C HIS A 343 98.61 -32.70 -1.96
N LEU A 344 97.70 -33.67 -2.04
CA LEU A 344 97.94 -35.06 -1.61
C LEU A 344 99.14 -35.68 -2.33
N ARG A 345 99.28 -35.46 -3.64
CA ARG A 345 100.43 -35.95 -4.42
C ARG A 345 101.74 -35.26 -4.01
N SER A 346 101.72 -33.96 -3.70
CA SER A 346 102.92 -33.23 -3.28
C SER A 346 103.42 -33.66 -1.90
N LEU A 347 102.50 -34.01 -1.00
CA LEU A 347 102.81 -34.50 0.35
C LEU A 347 103.08 -36.01 0.40
N HIS A 348 103.04 -36.70 -0.74
CA HIS A 348 103.27 -38.13 -0.79
C HIS A 348 104.72 -38.45 -0.39
N PRO A 349 104.96 -39.26 0.66
CA PRO A 349 106.30 -39.48 1.25
C PRO A 349 107.35 -40.01 0.27
N LEU A 350 106.91 -40.72 -0.78
CA LEU A 350 107.78 -41.30 -1.81
C LEU A 350 108.01 -40.36 -3.01
N SER A 351 107.37 -39.18 -3.07
CA SER A 351 107.52 -38.23 -4.19
C SER A 351 108.96 -37.72 -4.40
N PRO A 352 109.77 -37.45 -3.36
CA PRO A 352 111.19 -37.12 -3.53
C PRO A 352 111.98 -38.27 -4.16
N LEU A 353 111.72 -39.52 -3.75
CA LEU A 353 112.38 -40.71 -4.30
C LEU A 353 112.05 -40.93 -5.78
N GLN A 354 110.85 -40.56 -6.23
CA GLN A 354 110.45 -40.63 -7.65
C GLN A 354 111.15 -39.56 -8.51
N ARG A 355 111.51 -38.41 -7.92
CA ARG A 355 112.23 -37.32 -8.61
C ARG A 355 113.75 -37.54 -8.69
N GLY A 356 114.24 -38.71 -8.26
CA GLY A 356 115.66 -39.08 -8.31
C GLY A 356 116.46 -38.67 -7.08
N PHE A 357 115.82 -38.09 -6.05
CA PHE A 357 116.47 -37.88 -4.76
C PHE A 357 116.64 -39.20 -4.03
N ALA A 358 117.69 -39.30 -3.22
CA ALA A 358 117.93 -40.44 -2.35
C ALA A 358 117.79 -40.01 -0.89
N LEU A 359 117.26 -40.90 -0.06
CA LEU A 359 117.20 -40.71 1.38
C LEU A 359 118.49 -41.26 1.99
N LEU A 360 119.05 -40.57 2.99
CA LEU A 360 120.21 -41.04 3.74
C LEU A 360 119.74 -41.67 5.05
N ARG A 361 120.21 -42.88 5.34
CA ARG A 361 119.85 -43.64 6.54
C ARG A 361 121.13 -44.12 7.25
N SER A 362 121.17 -44.08 8.56
CA SER A 362 122.23 -44.74 9.36
C SER A 362 121.55 -45.71 10.34
N GLY A 363 121.77 -47.01 10.15
CA GLY A 363 121.01 -48.05 10.86
C GLY A 363 119.51 -47.98 10.54
N ASP A 364 118.68 -47.79 11.56
CA ASP A 364 117.21 -47.69 11.44
C ASP A 364 116.68 -46.24 11.44
N ARG A 365 117.60 -45.25 11.47
CA ARG A 365 117.24 -43.82 11.53
C ARG A 365 117.52 -43.12 10.19
N LEU A 366 116.51 -42.42 9.67
CA LEU A 366 116.65 -41.48 8.57
C LEU A 366 117.37 -40.21 9.03
N LEU A 367 118.37 -39.79 8.27
CA LEU A 367 119.13 -38.57 8.51
C LEU A 367 118.39 -37.38 7.90
N SER A 368 118.07 -36.39 8.72
CA SER A 368 117.47 -35.13 8.27
C SER A 368 118.55 -34.17 7.75
N ASN A 369 118.14 -33.07 7.10
CA ASN A 369 119.08 -32.02 6.66
C ASN A 369 119.88 -31.40 7.81
N ASP A 370 119.38 -31.49 9.05
CA ASP A 370 120.03 -30.94 10.24
C ASP A 370 121.03 -31.90 10.89
N ASP A 371 121.05 -33.19 10.49
CA ASP A 371 121.99 -34.18 11.03
C ASP A 371 123.33 -34.05 10.29
N SER A 372 124.41 -33.70 11.02
CA SER A 372 125.73 -33.55 10.41
C SER A 372 126.30 -34.89 9.98
N LEU A 373 126.65 -34.99 8.70
CA LEU A 373 127.25 -36.19 8.10
C LEU A 373 128.65 -36.52 8.65
N THR A 374 129.26 -35.64 9.47
CA THR A 374 130.56 -35.89 10.13
C THR A 374 130.48 -36.88 11.27
N GLU A 375 129.30 -37.14 11.81
CA GLU A 375 129.10 -38.02 12.98
C GLU A 375 128.97 -39.51 12.60
N PHE A 376 128.97 -39.83 11.30
CA PHE A 376 128.72 -41.18 10.81
C PHE A 376 129.85 -41.66 9.88
N ASP A 377 130.42 -42.84 10.17
CA ASP A 377 131.44 -43.45 9.30
C ASP A 377 130.84 -44.07 8.03
N LYS A 378 129.63 -44.63 8.14
CA LYS A 378 128.90 -45.28 7.06
C LYS A 378 127.43 -44.84 7.04
N VAL A 379 126.91 -44.60 5.84
CA VAL A 379 125.51 -44.26 5.60
C VAL A 379 124.95 -45.10 4.45
N GLU A 380 123.67 -45.41 4.53
CA GLU A 380 122.91 -46.07 3.48
C GLU A 380 122.17 -45.04 2.64
N ILE A 381 122.39 -45.10 1.34
CA ILE A 381 121.69 -44.31 0.33
C ILE A 381 120.50 -45.14 -0.15
N VAL A 382 119.31 -44.79 0.31
CA VAL A 382 118.05 -45.43 -0.07
C VAL A 382 117.48 -44.70 -1.28
N ARG A 383 117.49 -45.37 -2.43
CA ARG A 383 116.84 -44.92 -3.67
C ARG A 383 115.55 -45.71 -3.90
N ARG A 384 114.75 -45.29 -4.87
CA ARG A 384 113.46 -45.94 -5.20
C ARG A 384 113.56 -47.45 -5.41
N SER A 385 114.66 -47.92 -5.99
CA SER A 385 114.79 -49.31 -6.47
C SER A 385 115.94 -50.08 -5.81
N GLU A 386 116.81 -49.40 -5.06
CA GLU A 386 118.05 -49.98 -4.52
C GLU A 386 118.52 -49.25 -3.27
N VAL A 387 119.29 -49.94 -2.43
CA VAL A 387 119.95 -49.38 -1.26
C VAL A 387 121.46 -49.63 -1.40
N ALA A 388 122.26 -48.57 -1.36
CA ALA A 388 123.72 -48.66 -1.45
C ALA A 388 124.37 -48.20 -0.15
N GLN A 389 125.42 -48.89 0.30
CA GLN A 389 126.23 -48.45 1.44
C GLN A 389 127.35 -47.53 0.96
N ALA A 390 127.45 -46.35 1.55
CA ALA A 390 128.48 -45.37 1.28
C ALA A 390 129.28 -45.07 2.56
N LYS A 391 130.60 -44.89 2.40
CA LYS A 391 131.48 -44.44 3.48
C LYS A 391 131.76 -42.95 3.30
N ILE A 392 131.73 -42.19 4.38
CA ILE A 392 131.96 -40.74 4.32
C ILE A 392 133.45 -40.49 4.45
N GLU A 393 134.10 -40.09 3.36
CA GLU A 393 135.54 -39.83 3.34
C GLU A 393 135.88 -38.39 3.73
N LYS A 394 135.02 -37.44 3.34
CA LYS A 394 135.24 -36.02 3.60
C LYS A 394 133.92 -35.27 3.57
N VAL A 395 133.64 -34.49 4.61
CA VAL A 395 132.52 -33.55 4.64
C VAL A 395 133.08 -32.16 4.41
N ILE A 396 132.57 -31.48 3.38
CA ILE A 396 132.93 -30.09 3.08
C ILE A 396 131.68 -29.26 3.32
N ASN A 397 131.77 -28.27 4.20
CA ASN A 397 130.69 -27.31 4.40
C ASN A 397 130.49 -26.53 3.10
N LYS A 398 129.28 -26.64 2.54
CA LYS A 398 128.91 -25.84 1.37
C LYS A 398 128.75 -24.39 1.83
N VAL A 399 129.61 -23.51 1.32
CA VAL A 399 129.32 -22.08 1.30
C VAL A 399 128.32 -21.88 0.17
N TYR A 400 127.06 -21.64 0.52
CA TYR A 400 126.07 -21.22 -0.45
C TYR A 400 126.28 -19.73 -0.72
N ASP A 401 126.68 -19.40 -1.93
CA ASP A 401 126.58 -18.02 -2.43
C ASP A 401 125.09 -17.70 -2.54
N ARG A 402 124.56 -16.95 -1.58
CA ARG A 402 123.17 -16.45 -1.63
C ARG A 402 123.17 -15.17 -2.44
N THR A 403 123.28 -15.32 -3.76
CA THR A 403 122.70 -14.37 -4.71
C THR A 403 121.49 -15.03 -5.38
N GLU A 404 120.39 -14.28 -5.38
CA GLU A 404 119.05 -14.55 -5.91
C GLU A 404 118.01 -15.15 -4.94
#